data_AF-A0A536T6G1-F1
#
_entry.id   AF-A0A536T6G1-F1
#
_cell.length_a   1.000
_cell.length_b   1.000
_cell.length_c   1.000
_cell.angle_alpha   90.00
_cell.angle_beta   90.00
_cell.angle_gamma   90.00
#
_symmetry.space_group_name_H-M   'P 1'
#
loop_
_entity.id
_entity.type
_entity.pdbx_description
1 polymer ?
#
loop_
_entity_poly.entity_id
_entity_poly.type
_entity_poly.pdbx_seq_one_letter_code
_entity_poly.pdbx_strand_id
1 'polypeptide(L)' 'SCGQCTPCRVGTEKAVGLMARKRWDEALLKDLSQAMADASICGLGQAAPNPIACVFKYFPQELDN' A
#
# COMPACT_ATOMS: atom_id res chain seq x y z
N SER A 1 0.07 -2.71 13.06
CA SER A 1 -0.75 -1.50 13.25
C SER A 1 -1.09 -1.34 14.73
N CYS A 2 -1.09 -0.13 15.29
CA CYS A 2 -1.58 0.14 16.67
C CYS A 2 -3.10 0.38 16.73
N GLY A 3 -3.76 0.50 15.57
CA GLY A 3 -5.21 0.60 15.44
C GLY A 3 -5.81 2.02 15.45
N GLN A 4 -5.04 3.06 15.78
CA GLN A 4 -5.57 4.42 15.99
C GLN A 4 -6.03 5.16 14.72
N CYS A 5 -5.38 4.94 13.57
CA CYS A 5 -5.78 5.55 12.31
C CYS A 5 -6.34 4.51 11.33
N THR A 6 -7.49 4.82 10.73
CA THR A 6 -8.13 4.01 9.69
C THR A 6 -7.21 3.69 8.51
N PRO A 7 -6.45 4.64 7.91
CA PRO A 7 -5.54 4.32 6.82
C PRO A 7 -4.51 3.24 7.18
N CYS A 8 -3.89 3.29 8.38
CA CYS A 8 -2.95 2.25 8.78
C CYS A 8 -3.63 0.93 9.19
N ARG A 9 -4.76 0.96 9.89
CA ARG A 9 -5.44 -0.26 10.37
C ARG A 9 -6.11 -1.03 9.25
N VAL A 10 -6.89 -0.34 8.42
CA VAL A 10 -7.70 -0.96 7.34
C VAL A 10 -6.93 -0.96 6.03
N GLY A 11 -6.12 0.05 5.76
CA GLY A 11 -5.38 0.16 4.51
C GLY A 11 -4.37 -0.96 4.31
N THR A 12 -3.66 -1.39 5.36
CA THR A 12 -2.74 -2.54 5.26
C THR A 12 -3.47 -3.84 4.91
N GLU A 13 -4.64 -4.10 5.50
CA GLU A 13 -5.45 -5.29 5.17
C GLU A 13 -5.97 -5.23 3.74
N LYS A 14 -6.43 -4.05 3.29
CA LYS A 14 -6.84 -3.83 1.89
C LYS A 14 -5.68 -4.05 0.93
N ALA A 15 -4.49 -3.53 1.23
CA ALA A 15 -3.30 -3.72 0.40
C ALA A 15 -2.96 -5.21 0.25
N VAL A 16 -2.97 -5.99 1.34
CA VAL A 16 -2.77 -7.45 1.29
C VAL A 16 -3.81 -8.12 0.39
N GLY A 17 -5.09 -7.76 0.53
CA GLY A 17 -6.17 -8.33 -0.30
C GLY A 17 -6.04 -7.97 -1.79
N LEU A 18 -5.52 -6.79 -2.11
CA LEU A 18 -5.23 -6.38 -3.49
C LEU A 18 -4.02 -7.12 -4.07
N MET A 19 -2.95 -7.26 -3.29
CA MET A 19 -1.71 -7.95 -3.69
C MET A 19 -1.86 -9.47 -3.77
N ALA A 20 -2.85 -10.06 -3.09
CA ALA A 20 -3.15 -11.49 -3.17
C ALA A 20 -3.82 -11.90 -4.51
N ARG A 21 -4.23 -10.95 -5.34
CA ARG A 21 -4.79 -11.21 -6.67
C ARG A 21 -3.67 -11.59 -7.64
N LYS A 22 -4.01 -12.39 -8.67
CA LYS A 22 -3.06 -12.75 -9.74
C LYS A 22 -2.43 -11.54 -10.42
N ARG A 23 -3.21 -10.48 -10.62
CA ARG A 23 -2.76 -9.23 -11.21
C ARG A 23 -3.04 -8.10 -10.24
N TRP A 24 -2.02 -7.32 -9.96
CA TRP A 24 -2.12 -6.16 -9.08
C TRP A 24 -2.89 -5.05 -9.78
N ASP A 25 -3.81 -4.44 -9.04
CA ASP A 25 -4.48 -3.21 -9.48
C ASP A 25 -3.58 -2.03 -9.11
N GLU A 26 -2.69 -1.67 -10.03
CA GLU A 26 -1.66 -0.66 -9.80
C GLU A 26 -2.26 0.71 -9.44
N ALA A 27 -3.33 1.12 -10.14
CA ALA A 27 -3.99 2.40 -9.87
C ALA A 27 -4.56 2.43 -8.45
N LEU A 28 -5.31 1.40 -8.07
CA LEU A 28 -5.92 1.32 -6.74
C LEU A 28 -4.88 1.18 -5.62
N LEU A 29 -3.80 0.43 -5.86
CA LEU A 29 -2.70 0.29 -4.90
C LEU A 29 -1.94 1.61 -4.71
N LYS A 30 -1.75 2.40 -5.77
CA LYS A 30 -1.14 3.73 -5.68
C LYS A 30 -2.03 4.70 -4.91
N ASP A 31 -3.32 4.74 -5.19
CA ASP A 31 -4.27 5.60 -4.47
C ASP A 31 -4.34 5.24 -2.98
N LEU A 32 -4.41 3.93 -2.68
CA LEU A 32 -4.37 3.44 -1.30
C LEU A 32 -3.06 3.81 -0.60
N SER A 33 -1.94 3.65 -1.29
CA SER A 33 -0.60 3.98 -0.77
C SER A 33 -0.50 5.47 -0.44
N GLN A 34 -0.99 6.34 -1.32
CA GLN A 34 -1.00 7.78 -1.11
C GLN A 34 -1.88 8.15 0.10
N ALA A 35 -3.09 7.60 0.18
CA ALA A 35 -3.98 7.82 1.33
C ALA A 35 -3.35 7.36 2.66
N MET A 36 -2.61 6.24 2.64
CA MET A 36 -1.88 5.76 3.81
C MET A 36 -0.72 6.68 4.21
N ALA A 37 0.03 7.20 3.23
CA ALA A 37 1.12 8.13 3.44
C ALA A 37 0.64 9.46 4.02
N ASP A 38 -0.45 10.02 3.49
CA ASP A 38 -0.91 11.38 3.85
C ASP A 38 -1.75 11.42 5.12
N ALA A 39 -2.58 10.39 5.37
CA ALA A 39 -3.60 10.43 6.43
C ALA A 39 -3.25 9.59 7.68
N SER A 40 -2.09 8.92 7.71
CA SER A 40 -1.64 8.19 8.89
C SER A 40 -1.05 9.14 9.95
N ILE A 41 -1.42 8.91 11.21
CA ILE A 41 -1.03 9.77 12.35
C ILE A 41 0.46 9.67 12.70
N CYS A 42 1.09 8.52 12.45
CA CYS A 42 2.48 8.27 12.84
C CYS A 42 3.31 7.70 11.67
N GLY A 43 4.64 7.78 11.82
CA GLY A 43 5.59 7.36 10.78
C GLY A 43 5.45 5.89 10.35
N LEU A 44 4.99 4.99 11.23
CA LEU A 44 4.73 3.60 10.83
C LEU A 44 3.63 3.52 9.78
N GLY A 45 2.50 4.22 9.97
CA GLY A 45 1.40 4.19 9.01
C GLY A 45 1.76 4.89 7.71
N GLN A 46 2.53 5.98 7.81
CA GLN A 46 3.00 6.76 6.66
C GLN A 46 4.01 5.96 5.80
N ALA A 47 4.86 5.15 6.43
CA ALA A 47 5.88 4.34 5.75
C ALA A 47 5.41 2.93 5.37
N ALA A 48 4.29 2.45 5.92
CA ALA A 48 3.72 1.14 5.58
C ALA A 48 3.52 0.90 4.07
N PRO A 49 3.11 1.87 3.24
CA PRO A 49 2.96 1.65 1.80
C PRO A 49 4.28 1.73 1.01
N ASN A 50 5.42 2.09 1.62
CA ASN A 50 6.69 2.26 0.92
C ASN A 50 7.15 1.01 0.14
N PRO A 51 7.01 -0.24 0.65
CA PRO A 51 7.39 -1.42 -0.11
C PRO A 51 6.63 -1.54 -1.43
N ILE A 52 5.34 -1.18 -1.46
CA ILE A 52 4.50 -1.19 -2.66
C ILE A 52 5.03 -0.17 -3.67
N ALA A 53 5.31 1.06 -3.21
CA ALA A 53 5.90 2.10 -4.03
C ALA A 53 7.27 1.71 -4.59
N CYS A 54 8.10 1.01 -3.79
CA CYS A 54 9.39 0.50 -4.23
C CYS A 54 9.24 -0.56 -5.33
N VAL A 55 8.28 -1.48 -5.23
CA VAL A 55 8.02 -2.47 -6.28
C VAL A 55 7.64 -1.77 -7.59
N PHE A 56 6.68 -0.83 -7.56
CA PHE A 56 6.30 -0.08 -8.76
C PHE A 56 7.46 0.71 -9.37
N LYS A 57 8.35 1.28 -8.54
CA LYS A 57 9.46 2.12 -9.00
C LYS A 57 10.64 1.32 -9.54
N TYR A 58 11.03 0.25 -8.84
CA TYR A 58 12.29 -0.46 -9.09
C TYR A 58 12.09 -1.84 -9.75
N PHE A 59 10.89 -2.41 -9.65
CA PHE A 59 10.57 -3.74 -10.16
C PHE A 59 9.27 -3.78 -10.99
N PRO A 60 9.00 -2.83 -11.89
CA PRO A 60 7.76 -2.84 -12.67
C PRO A 60 7.60 -4.11 -13.52
N GLN A 61 8.70 -4.67 -14.03
CA GLN A 61 8.69 -5.90 -14.83
C GLN A 61 8.20 -7.15 -14.09
N GLU A 62 8.21 -7.17 -12.75
CA GLU A 62 7.70 -8.30 -11.96
C GLU A 62 6.16 -8.33 -11.94
N LEU A 63 5.50 -7.24 -12.35
CA LEU A 63 4.04 -7.08 -12.32
C LEU A 63 3.37 -7.41 -13.65
N ASP A 64 4.15 -7.51 -14.74
CA ASP A 64 3.67 -7.77 -16.10
C ASP A 64 3.62 -9.26 -16.47
N ASN A 65 4.03 -10.16 -15.57
CA ASN A 65 4.08 -11.61 -15.76
C ASN A 65 2.78 -12.33 -15.39
#